data_AF-A0A7S1JC18-F1
#
_entry.id   AF-A0A7S1JC18-F1
#
_cell.length_a   1.000
_cell.length_b   1.000
_cell.length_c   1.000
_cell.angle_alpha   90.00
_cell.angle_beta   90.00
_cell.angle_gamma   90.00
#
_symmetry.space_group_name_H-M   'P 1'
#
loop_
_entity.id
_entity.type
_entity.pdbx_description
1 polymer ?
#
loop_
_entity_poly.entity_id
_entity_poly.type
_entity_poly.pdbx_seq_one_letter_code
_entity_poly.pdbx_strand_id
1 'polypeptide(L)'
;NSWETQGSFFMDVWFDLGLVILLVLNKLAMRKWGVWDLDRTVHWIFSSPLKFLRHLVDPVEIRLGVDLYLVTFVVQLVLFGSFFLSYNSLVGLDTSILTDIRTNLMPGTLILVQLGLFLVIVVDRILYIFRALKAKILMHFLLCSIYFASVAYLLVVRRGLNGVALKAILLLSAVYLMLSAQQVRMGYPMFTHHFLTKSYSHYKYYIYLLFRIVPFVFEMRSLLDWTFTKTTLKFWYWLKLEDIHHTLLITRADIQDTYRWGRQLGDPFPLWPKFYCGCLSFIGVLLVLFLPLAFYSTYSPALDRNAITVCSVAIAFVNAPPL
;
A
#
# COMPACT_ATOMS: atom_id res chain seq x y z
N ASN A 1 -35.98 -4.77 -14.91
CA ASN A 1 -35.23 -3.92 -15.87
C ASN A 1 -35.33 -2.40 -15.62
N SER A 2 -36.39 -1.85 -14.99
CA SER A 2 -36.42 -0.41 -14.64
C SER A 2 -35.84 -0.07 -13.25
N TRP A 3 -35.82 -1.04 -12.32
CA TRP A 3 -35.34 -0.83 -10.95
C TRP A 3 -33.82 -0.94 -10.81
N GLU A 4 -33.16 -1.78 -11.62
CA GLU A 4 -31.69 -1.89 -11.64
C GLU A 4 -31.02 -0.66 -12.26
N THR A 5 -31.65 -0.07 -13.28
CA THR A 5 -31.18 1.16 -13.94
C THR A 5 -31.38 2.40 -13.07
N GLN A 6 -32.41 2.43 -12.22
CA GLN A 6 -32.56 3.50 -11.22
C GLN A 6 -31.59 3.36 -10.05
N GLY A 7 -31.27 2.13 -9.61
CA GLY A 7 -30.28 1.87 -8.57
C GLY A 7 -28.85 2.24 -9.00
N SER A 8 -28.47 1.96 -10.26
CA SER A 8 -27.16 2.37 -10.80
C SER A 8 -27.08 3.88 -10.99
N PHE A 9 -28.13 4.53 -11.50
CA PHE A 9 -28.18 5.98 -11.66
C PHE A 9 -28.10 6.70 -10.31
N PHE A 10 -28.82 6.21 -9.28
CA PHE A 10 -28.75 6.78 -7.95
C PHE A 10 -27.34 6.62 -7.35
N MET A 11 -26.74 5.44 -7.44
CA MET A 11 -25.38 5.19 -6.96
C MET A 11 -24.31 5.99 -7.72
N ASP A 12 -24.45 6.17 -9.03
CA ASP A 12 -23.53 7.00 -9.83
C ASP A 12 -23.70 8.49 -9.50
N VAL A 13 -24.93 8.96 -9.29
CA VAL A 13 -25.20 10.34 -8.81
C VAL A 13 -24.62 10.55 -7.41
N TRP A 14 -24.73 9.58 -6.50
CA TRP A 14 -24.12 9.65 -5.16
C TRP A 14 -22.61 9.50 -5.18
N PHE A 15 -22.04 8.78 -6.14
CA PHE A 15 -20.60 8.67 -6.33
C PHE A 15 -20.02 9.96 -6.92
N ASP A 16 -20.71 10.56 -7.90
CA ASP A 16 -20.35 11.86 -8.47
C ASP A 16 -20.57 12.99 -7.45
N LEU A 17 -21.67 12.95 -6.68
CA LEU A 17 -21.84 13.82 -5.51
C LEU A 17 -20.77 13.55 -4.47
N GLY A 18 -20.37 12.30 -4.25
CA GLY A 18 -19.31 11.93 -3.30
C GLY A 18 -17.96 12.47 -3.72
N LEU A 19 -17.62 12.40 -5.01
CA LEU A 19 -16.37 12.88 -5.60
C LEU A 19 -16.36 14.40 -5.68
N VAL A 20 -17.51 15.02 -6.01
CA VAL A 20 -17.71 16.48 -5.93
C VAL A 20 -17.69 16.93 -4.47
N ILE A 21 -18.29 16.21 -3.53
CA ILE A 21 -18.23 16.50 -2.10
C ILE A 21 -16.81 16.30 -1.59
N LEU A 22 -16.02 15.36 -2.10
CA LEU A 22 -14.61 15.16 -1.72
C LEU A 22 -13.70 16.22 -2.33
N LEU A 23 -13.95 16.65 -3.58
CA LEU A 23 -13.28 17.79 -4.21
C LEU A 23 -13.67 19.10 -3.55
N VAL A 24 -14.94 19.25 -3.17
CA VAL A 24 -15.48 20.41 -2.45
C VAL A 24 -15.03 20.37 -1.00
N LEU A 25 -14.87 19.22 -0.35
CA LEU A 25 -14.28 19.06 0.98
C LEU A 25 -12.77 19.27 0.93
N ASN A 26 -12.09 18.85 -0.13
CA ASN A 26 -10.68 19.14 -0.34
C ASN A 26 -10.51 20.65 -0.60
N LYS A 27 -11.36 21.26 -1.43
CA LYS A 27 -11.42 22.71 -1.67
C LYS A 27 -11.85 23.51 -0.42
N LEU A 28 -12.79 23.02 0.38
CA LEU A 28 -13.29 23.64 1.62
C LEU A 28 -12.33 23.41 2.79
N ALA A 29 -11.65 22.28 2.88
CA ALA A 29 -10.56 22.04 3.81
C ALA A 29 -9.37 22.93 3.45
N MET A 30 -9.11 23.12 2.15
CA MET A 30 -8.11 24.08 1.69
C MET A 30 -8.53 25.55 1.89
N ARG A 31 -9.83 25.88 1.87
CA ARG A 31 -10.40 27.21 2.16
C ARG A 31 -10.47 27.54 3.65
N LYS A 32 -11.04 26.65 4.47
CA LYS A 32 -11.24 26.81 5.93
C LYS A 32 -9.92 26.80 6.70
N TRP A 33 -8.86 26.26 6.10
CA TRP A 33 -7.54 26.18 6.72
C TRP A 33 -6.51 27.10 6.04
N GLY A 34 -6.91 27.99 5.12
CA GLY A 34 -6.05 29.09 4.62
C GLY A 34 -4.98 28.73 3.56
N VAL A 35 -5.16 27.67 2.77
CA VAL A 35 -4.22 27.30 1.69
C VAL A 35 -4.52 28.03 0.38
N TRP A 36 -5.79 28.38 0.15
CA TRP A 36 -6.26 29.07 -1.05
C TRP A 36 -7.02 30.32 -0.65
N ASP A 37 -6.28 31.42 -0.50
CA ASP A 37 -6.88 32.76 -0.60
C ASP A 37 -7.10 33.02 -2.10
N LEU A 38 -8.28 32.66 -2.59
CA LEU A 38 -8.58 32.43 -4.01
C LEU A 38 -8.31 33.68 -4.87
N ASP A 39 -8.56 34.87 -4.31
CA ASP A 39 -8.39 36.15 -5.03
C ASP A 39 -6.92 36.48 -5.27
N ARG A 40 -6.01 36.04 -4.39
CA ARG A 40 -4.57 36.28 -4.51
C ARG A 40 -3.85 35.12 -5.22
N THR A 41 -4.19 33.88 -4.95
CA THR A 41 -3.46 32.71 -5.50
C THR A 41 -3.75 32.46 -6.99
N VAL A 42 -4.98 32.67 -7.47
CA VAL A 42 -5.33 32.47 -8.89
C VAL A 42 -4.60 33.48 -9.80
N HIS A 43 -4.46 34.73 -9.35
CA HIS A 43 -3.72 35.75 -10.08
C HIS A 43 -2.22 35.43 -10.20
N TRP A 44 -1.61 34.78 -9.17
CA TRP A 44 -0.19 34.40 -9.20
C TRP A 44 0.09 33.15 -10.04
N ILE A 45 -0.83 32.19 -10.07
CA ILE A 45 -0.73 30.99 -10.91
C ILE A 45 -0.73 31.36 -12.39
N PHE A 46 -1.61 32.27 -12.83
CA PHE A 46 -1.71 32.70 -14.23
C PHE A 46 -0.64 33.74 -14.63
N SER A 47 -0.11 34.53 -13.69
CA SER A 47 0.89 35.57 -14.02
C SER A 47 2.34 35.10 -13.90
N SER A 48 2.69 34.18 -13.00
CA SER A 48 4.08 33.71 -12.79
C SER A 48 4.14 32.41 -11.96
N PRO A 49 4.08 31.21 -12.58
CA PRO A 49 4.15 29.93 -11.85
C PRO A 49 5.45 29.75 -11.04
N LEU A 50 6.56 30.36 -11.48
CA LEU A 50 7.84 30.36 -10.76
C LEU A 50 7.79 31.15 -9.45
N LYS A 51 6.98 32.22 -9.37
CA LYS A 51 6.80 32.98 -8.13
C LYS A 51 5.98 32.20 -7.11
N PHE A 52 4.97 31.47 -7.57
CA PHE A 52 4.17 30.57 -6.74
C PHE A 52 5.00 29.41 -6.18
N LEU A 53 5.84 28.78 -7.02
CA LEU A 53 6.77 27.73 -6.58
C LEU A 53 7.79 28.26 -5.54
N ARG A 54 8.33 29.48 -5.72
CA ARG A 54 9.18 30.11 -4.69
C ARG A 54 8.44 30.31 -3.37
N HIS A 55 7.21 30.77 -3.41
CA HIS A 55 6.41 30.99 -2.19
C HIS A 55 6.05 29.68 -1.46
N LEU A 56 5.87 28.58 -2.20
CA LEU A 56 5.66 27.24 -1.63
C LEU A 56 6.92 26.66 -0.96
N VAL A 57 8.09 26.96 -1.54
CA VAL A 57 9.40 26.46 -1.11
C VAL A 57 9.97 27.28 0.06
N ASP A 58 9.80 28.60 0.03
CA ASP A 58 10.26 29.53 1.05
C ASP A 58 9.04 30.12 1.78
N PRO A 59 8.47 29.41 2.77
CA PRO A 59 7.32 29.91 3.50
C PRO A 59 7.70 31.14 4.34
N VAL A 60 6.83 32.14 4.33
CA VAL A 60 6.92 33.34 5.18
C VAL A 60 6.74 32.98 6.67
N GLU A 61 6.11 31.84 6.97
CA GLU A 61 5.86 31.33 8.32
C GLU A 61 6.64 30.05 8.62
N ILE A 62 7.13 29.92 9.86
CA ILE A 62 7.82 28.74 10.36
C ILE A 62 6.84 27.57 10.44
N ARG A 63 7.05 26.52 9.63
CA ARG A 63 6.23 25.31 9.64
C ARG A 63 6.71 24.37 10.75
N LEU A 64 5.84 24.06 11.71
CA LEU A 64 6.14 23.15 12.84
C LEU A 64 6.36 21.68 12.40
N GLY A 65 5.88 21.31 11.20
CA GLY A 65 6.02 19.96 10.64
C GLY A 65 5.15 18.93 11.34
N VAL A 66 4.46 18.09 10.57
CA VAL A 66 3.69 16.96 11.10
C VAL A 66 4.17 15.69 10.41
N ASP A 67 4.30 14.60 11.18
CA ASP A 67 4.66 13.29 10.64
C ASP A 67 3.39 12.54 10.19
N LEU A 68 3.04 12.68 8.90
CA LEU A 68 1.97 11.90 8.25
C LEU A 68 2.53 10.75 7.40
N TYR A 69 3.85 10.48 7.49
CA TYR A 69 4.51 9.51 6.62
C TYR A 69 3.97 8.10 6.85
N LEU A 70 3.75 7.70 8.11
CA LEU A 70 3.21 6.38 8.43
C LEU A 70 1.86 6.13 7.76
N VAL A 71 0.94 7.09 7.85
CA VAL A 71 -0.40 6.99 7.26
C VAL A 71 -0.30 6.92 5.74
N THR A 72 0.54 7.77 5.15
CA THR A 72 0.81 7.79 3.70
C THR A 72 1.36 6.45 3.21
N PHE A 73 2.32 5.88 3.95
CA PHE A 73 2.92 4.58 3.63
C PHE A 73 1.90 3.44 3.70
N VAL A 74 1.03 3.42 4.72
CA VAL A 74 -0.03 2.40 4.83
C VAL A 74 -0.99 2.51 3.65
N VAL A 75 -1.40 3.72 3.26
CA VAL A 75 -2.26 3.91 2.08
C VAL A 75 -1.56 3.45 0.81
N GLN A 76 -0.27 3.73 0.64
CA GLN A 76 0.52 3.23 -0.50
C GLN A 76 0.63 1.70 -0.52
N LEU A 77 0.79 1.05 0.64
CA LEU A 77 0.84 -0.41 0.74
C LEU A 77 -0.52 -1.04 0.36
N VAL A 78 -1.62 -0.45 0.82
CA VAL A 78 -2.97 -0.87 0.42
C VAL A 78 -3.19 -0.62 -1.08
N LEU A 79 -2.71 0.49 -1.63
CA LEU A 79 -2.74 0.76 -3.08
C LEU A 79 -2.00 -0.33 -3.86
N PHE A 80 -0.76 -0.61 -3.46
CA PHE A 80 0.09 -1.64 -4.06
C PHE A 80 -0.60 -3.01 -4.07
N GLY A 81 -1.20 -3.43 -2.96
CA GLY A 81 -1.94 -4.70 -2.88
C GLY A 81 -3.25 -4.69 -3.68
N SER A 82 -4.02 -3.61 -3.61
CA SER A 82 -5.30 -3.48 -4.33
C SER A 82 -5.12 -3.50 -5.85
N PHE A 83 -4.04 -2.88 -6.35
CA PHE A 83 -3.71 -2.89 -7.77
C PHE A 83 -3.37 -4.30 -8.26
N PHE A 84 -2.56 -5.04 -7.48
CA PHE A 84 -2.24 -6.43 -7.77
C PHE A 84 -3.49 -7.31 -7.85
N LEU A 85 -4.39 -7.20 -6.88
CA LEU A 85 -5.63 -8.00 -6.81
C LEU A 85 -6.68 -7.62 -7.86
N SER A 86 -6.65 -6.39 -8.37
CA SER A 86 -7.68 -5.88 -9.29
C SER A 86 -7.21 -5.82 -10.74
N TYR A 87 -5.97 -6.19 -11.05
CA TYR A 87 -5.38 -6.00 -12.37
C TYR A 87 -6.21 -6.59 -13.51
N ASN A 88 -6.69 -7.83 -13.37
CA ASN A 88 -7.49 -8.46 -14.42
C ASN A 88 -8.80 -7.71 -14.69
N SER A 89 -9.44 -7.22 -13.63
CA SER A 89 -10.63 -6.37 -13.73
C SER A 89 -10.31 -5.02 -14.40
N LEU A 90 -9.14 -4.43 -14.11
CA LEU A 90 -8.68 -3.18 -14.72
C LEU A 90 -8.38 -3.33 -16.22
N VAL A 91 -7.81 -4.47 -16.63
CA VAL A 91 -7.52 -4.75 -18.04
C VAL A 91 -8.78 -5.22 -18.78
N GLY A 92 -9.81 -5.70 -18.08
CA GLY A 92 -11.02 -6.24 -18.69
C GLY A 92 -10.81 -7.66 -19.20
N LEU A 93 -9.94 -8.42 -18.53
CA LEU A 93 -9.77 -9.85 -18.77
C LEU A 93 -10.80 -10.61 -17.92
N ASP A 94 -11.53 -11.54 -18.54
CA ASP A 94 -12.50 -12.41 -17.85
C ASP A 94 -11.81 -13.49 -16.98
N THR A 95 -10.48 -13.54 -16.99
CA THR A 95 -9.70 -14.47 -16.18
C THR A 95 -9.48 -13.94 -14.77
N SER A 96 -9.61 -14.82 -13.78
CA SER A 96 -9.27 -14.51 -12.40
C SER A 96 -7.76 -14.60 -12.17
N ILE A 97 -7.21 -13.88 -11.20
CA ILE A 97 -5.78 -13.99 -10.87
C ILE A 97 -5.40 -15.43 -10.48
N LEU A 98 -6.34 -16.16 -9.88
CA LEU A 98 -6.18 -17.58 -9.57
C LEU A 98 -5.97 -18.45 -10.81
N THR A 99 -6.62 -18.13 -11.94
CA THR A 99 -6.39 -18.86 -13.20
C THR A 99 -5.02 -18.52 -13.79
N ASP A 100 -4.55 -17.28 -13.64
CA ASP A 100 -3.23 -16.87 -14.14
C ASP A 100 -2.08 -17.44 -13.29
N ILE A 101 -2.30 -17.57 -11.97
CA ILE A 101 -1.39 -18.29 -11.07
C ILE A 101 -1.34 -19.78 -11.44
N ARG A 102 -2.48 -20.39 -11.75
CA ARG A 102 -2.54 -21.82 -12.15
C ARG A 102 -1.83 -22.09 -13.46
N THR A 103 -1.92 -21.17 -14.42
CA THR A 103 -1.25 -21.32 -15.73
C THR A 103 0.20 -20.85 -15.71
N ASN A 104 0.71 -20.32 -14.59
CA ASN A 104 2.04 -19.72 -14.45
C ASN A 104 2.32 -18.60 -15.47
N LEU A 105 1.27 -17.93 -15.97
CA LEU A 105 1.37 -16.88 -16.99
C LEU A 105 0.95 -15.54 -16.36
N MET A 106 1.84 -14.94 -15.57
CA MET A 106 1.64 -13.59 -15.05
C MET A 106 1.92 -12.55 -16.15
N PRO A 107 0.97 -11.65 -16.46
CA PRO A 107 1.17 -10.62 -17.47
C PRO A 107 2.38 -9.71 -17.15
N GLY A 108 3.32 -9.57 -18.09
CA GLY A 108 4.51 -8.73 -17.89
C GLY A 108 4.19 -7.27 -17.58
N THR A 109 3.07 -6.75 -18.11
CA THR A 109 2.58 -5.39 -17.85
C THR A 109 2.20 -5.18 -16.38
N LEU A 110 1.60 -6.19 -15.71
CA LEU A 110 1.30 -6.12 -14.28
C LEU A 110 2.59 -5.92 -13.47
N ILE A 111 3.61 -6.73 -13.76
CA ILE A 111 4.90 -6.67 -13.07
C ILE A 111 5.54 -5.29 -13.23
N LEU A 112 5.52 -4.73 -14.44
CA LEU A 112 6.10 -3.41 -14.71
C LEU A 112 5.38 -2.31 -13.92
N VAL A 113 4.05 -2.32 -13.88
CA VAL A 113 3.28 -1.34 -13.09
C VAL A 113 3.54 -1.52 -11.59
N GLN A 114 3.58 -2.76 -11.11
CA GLN A 114 3.86 -3.07 -9.71
C GLN A 114 5.26 -2.60 -9.29
N LEU A 115 6.26 -2.77 -10.17
CA LEU A 115 7.61 -2.25 -9.97
C LEU A 115 7.61 -0.72 -9.93
N GLY A 116 6.86 -0.06 -10.82
CA GLY A 116 6.68 1.39 -10.81
C GLY A 116 6.09 1.90 -9.49
N LEU A 117 5.03 1.24 -8.99
CA LEU A 117 4.41 1.57 -7.70
C LEU A 117 5.40 1.37 -6.53
N PHE A 118 6.18 0.29 -6.56
CA PHE A 118 7.21 0.03 -5.56
C PHE A 118 8.28 1.13 -5.56
N LEU A 119 8.76 1.55 -6.74
CA LEU A 119 9.72 2.65 -6.85
C LEU A 119 9.16 3.97 -6.31
N VAL A 120 7.88 4.26 -6.54
CA VAL A 120 7.22 5.44 -5.95
C VAL A 120 7.28 5.39 -4.41
N ILE A 121 7.02 4.24 -3.79
CA ILE A 121 7.11 4.05 -2.34
C ILE A 121 8.55 4.29 -1.83
N VAL A 122 9.54 3.71 -2.52
CA VAL A 122 10.96 3.85 -2.17
C VAL A 122 11.42 5.30 -2.29
N VAL A 123 11.12 5.96 -3.42
CA VAL A 123 11.46 7.38 -3.64
C VAL A 123 10.80 8.25 -2.59
N ASP A 124 9.54 7.98 -2.23
CA ASP A 124 8.87 8.75 -1.19
C ASP A 124 9.57 8.62 0.17
N ARG A 125 10.04 7.41 0.52
CA ARG A 125 10.85 7.20 1.73
C ARG A 125 12.16 7.99 1.68
N ILE A 126 12.85 7.98 0.55
CA ILE A 126 14.12 8.71 0.38
C ILE A 126 13.90 10.22 0.53
N LEU A 127 12.86 10.76 -0.10
CA LEU A 127 12.48 12.17 0.00
C LEU A 127 12.12 12.58 1.43
N TYR A 128 11.46 11.68 2.17
CA TYR A 128 11.16 11.86 3.59
C TYR A 128 12.44 11.94 4.45
N ILE A 129 13.39 11.02 4.25
CA ILE A 129 14.66 10.98 5.00
C ILE A 129 15.47 12.26 4.77
N PHE A 130 15.60 12.68 3.51
CA PHE A 130 16.32 13.92 3.15
C PHE A 130 15.57 15.19 3.53
N ARG A 131 14.29 15.09 3.91
CA ARG A 131 13.39 16.23 4.18
C ARG A 131 13.35 17.22 3.01
N ALA A 132 13.53 16.70 1.79
CA ALA A 132 13.67 17.51 0.59
C ALA A 132 12.30 17.94 0.05
N LEU A 133 11.75 19.03 0.59
CA LEU A 133 10.42 19.53 0.23
C LEU A 133 10.29 19.85 -1.27
N LYS A 134 11.33 20.45 -1.89
CA LYS A 134 11.33 20.82 -3.31
C LYS A 134 11.13 19.59 -4.22
N ALA A 135 11.85 18.50 -3.93
CA ALA A 135 11.76 17.27 -4.70
C ALA A 135 10.44 16.53 -4.43
N LYS A 136 9.90 16.59 -3.21
CA LYS A 136 8.55 16.09 -2.90
C LYS A 136 7.46 16.83 -3.68
N ILE A 137 7.57 18.16 -3.84
CA ILE A 137 6.65 18.96 -4.65
C ILE A 137 6.70 18.51 -6.12
N LEU A 138 7.89 18.35 -6.69
CA LEU A 138 8.06 17.86 -8.07
C LEU A 138 7.42 16.48 -8.26
N MET A 139 7.70 15.55 -7.35
CA MET A 139 7.11 14.21 -7.35
C MET A 139 5.58 14.26 -7.27
N HIS A 140 5.03 15.12 -6.41
CA HIS A 140 3.58 15.29 -6.27
C HIS A 140 2.92 15.80 -7.56
N PHE A 141 3.51 16.78 -8.24
CA PHE A 141 3.00 17.26 -9.53
C PHE A 141 3.05 16.18 -10.61
N LEU A 142 4.13 15.40 -10.68
CA LEU A 142 4.24 14.27 -11.61
C LEU A 142 3.15 13.21 -11.35
N LEU A 143 2.95 12.83 -10.09
CA LEU A 143 1.92 11.86 -9.70
C LEU A 143 0.50 12.37 -9.97
N CYS A 144 0.23 13.66 -9.71
CA CYS A 144 -1.03 14.29 -10.08
C CYS A 144 -1.25 14.25 -11.61
N SER A 145 -0.23 14.58 -12.40
CA SER A 145 -0.31 14.52 -13.86
C SER A 145 -0.64 13.10 -14.35
N ILE A 146 0.04 12.08 -13.81
CA ILE A 146 -0.23 10.67 -14.12
C ILE A 146 -1.66 10.28 -13.72
N TYR A 147 -2.13 10.69 -12.53
CA TYR A 147 -3.50 10.42 -12.09
C TYR A 147 -4.53 11.05 -13.03
N PHE A 148 -4.40 12.34 -13.36
CA PHE A 148 -5.32 13.00 -14.29
C PHE A 148 -5.26 12.39 -15.70
N ALA A 149 -4.07 12.03 -16.19
CA ALA A 149 -3.94 11.32 -17.47
C ALA A 149 -4.63 9.96 -17.44
N SER A 150 -4.50 9.21 -16.33
CA SER A 150 -5.17 7.91 -16.17
C SER A 150 -6.69 8.02 -16.14
N VAL A 151 -7.24 9.03 -15.45
CA VAL A 151 -8.68 9.30 -15.42
C VAL A 151 -9.19 9.75 -16.79
N ALA A 152 -8.46 10.65 -17.46
CA ALA A 152 -8.81 11.09 -18.80
C ALA A 152 -8.81 9.92 -19.81
N TYR A 153 -7.80 9.04 -19.75
CA TYR A 153 -7.74 7.83 -20.55
C TYR A 153 -8.95 6.92 -20.31
N LEU A 154 -9.32 6.69 -19.05
CA LEU A 154 -10.48 5.85 -18.71
C LEU A 154 -11.80 6.44 -19.21
N LEU A 155 -11.98 7.76 -19.12
CA LEU A 155 -13.19 8.44 -19.60
C LEU A 155 -13.31 8.44 -21.13
N VAL A 156 -12.20 8.71 -21.84
CA VAL A 156 -12.20 8.81 -23.31
C VAL A 156 -12.23 7.43 -23.98
N VAL A 157 -11.41 6.48 -23.51
CA VAL A 157 -11.21 5.19 -24.18
C VAL A 157 -12.19 4.13 -23.69
N ARG A 158 -12.37 4.00 -22.38
CA ARG A 158 -13.27 2.98 -21.80
C ARG A 158 -14.72 3.42 -21.65
N ARG A 159 -15.04 4.67 -22.01
CA ARG A 159 -16.40 5.25 -21.98
C ARG A 159 -17.10 5.06 -20.62
N GLY A 160 -16.36 5.18 -19.51
CA GLY A 160 -16.93 5.15 -18.17
C GLY A 160 -16.06 4.47 -17.11
N LEU A 161 -16.34 4.77 -15.85
CA LEU A 161 -15.71 4.19 -14.67
C LEU A 161 -16.45 2.93 -14.22
N ASN A 162 -16.48 1.91 -15.09
CA ASN A 162 -17.20 0.68 -14.81
C ASN A 162 -16.35 -0.26 -13.95
N GLY A 163 -16.93 -0.75 -12.85
CA GLY A 163 -16.29 -1.70 -11.94
C GLY A 163 -15.96 -1.11 -10.56
N VAL A 164 -16.41 -1.80 -9.52
CA VAL A 164 -16.21 -1.41 -8.11
C VAL A 164 -14.72 -1.31 -7.76
N ALA A 165 -13.91 -2.23 -8.28
CA ALA A 165 -12.46 -2.27 -8.04
C ALA A 165 -11.74 -1.04 -8.63
N LEU A 166 -12.10 -0.62 -9.84
CA LEU A 166 -11.55 0.58 -10.48
C LEU A 166 -11.91 1.84 -9.67
N LYS A 167 -13.20 1.98 -9.29
CA LYS A 167 -13.67 3.11 -8.45
C LYS A 167 -12.92 3.16 -7.12
N ALA A 168 -12.70 2.01 -6.47
CA ALA A 168 -11.97 1.92 -5.20
C ALA A 168 -10.51 2.34 -5.34
N ILE A 169 -9.81 1.90 -6.39
CA ILE A 169 -8.40 2.25 -6.63
C ILE A 169 -8.23 3.74 -6.93
N LEU A 170 -9.12 4.33 -7.73
CA LEU A 170 -9.11 5.76 -8.01
C LEU A 170 -9.36 6.58 -6.74
N LEU A 171 -10.34 6.17 -5.92
CA LEU A 171 -10.60 6.81 -4.64
C LEU A 171 -9.39 6.72 -3.71
N LEU A 172 -8.79 5.54 -3.59
CA LEU A 172 -7.62 5.33 -2.74
C LEU A 172 -6.40 6.14 -3.23
N SER A 173 -6.26 6.28 -4.56
CA SER A 173 -5.22 7.11 -5.19
C SER A 173 -5.44 8.59 -4.90
N ALA A 174 -6.69 9.05 -4.91
CA ALA A 174 -7.05 10.42 -4.54
C ALA A 174 -6.77 10.70 -3.05
N VAL A 175 -7.07 9.75 -2.16
CA VAL A 175 -6.71 9.83 -0.73
C VAL A 175 -5.20 9.94 -0.55
N TYR A 176 -4.42 9.14 -1.27
CA TYR A 176 -2.95 9.24 -1.24
C TYR A 176 -2.46 10.62 -1.70
N LEU A 177 -2.98 11.14 -2.81
CA LEU A 177 -2.61 12.48 -3.30
C LEU A 177 -2.99 13.58 -2.30
N MET A 178 -4.14 13.46 -1.64
CA MET A 178 -4.57 14.40 -0.59
C MET A 178 -3.60 14.39 0.61
N LEU A 179 -3.23 13.21 1.10
CA LEU A 179 -2.25 13.07 2.19
C LEU A 179 -0.87 13.63 1.78
N SER A 180 -0.44 13.36 0.55
CA SER A 180 0.81 13.91 0.01
C SER A 180 0.78 15.45 -0.04
N ALA A 181 -0.33 16.05 -0.48
CA ALA A 181 -0.49 17.50 -0.50
C ALA A 181 -0.49 18.09 0.92
N GLN A 182 -1.12 17.41 1.87
CA GLN A 182 -1.13 17.80 3.28
C GLN A 182 0.28 17.77 3.89
N GLN A 183 1.07 16.74 3.59
CA GLN A 183 2.47 16.66 4.04
C GLN A 183 3.32 17.81 3.46
N VAL A 184 3.17 18.12 2.17
CA VAL A 184 3.89 19.24 1.53
C VAL A 184 3.54 20.56 2.20
N ARG A 185 2.25 20.76 2.52
CA ARG A 185 1.77 21.96 3.20
C ARG A 185 2.35 22.08 4.62
N MET A 186 2.24 21.02 5.43
CA MET A 186 2.67 21.03 6.82
C MET A 186 4.20 21.04 6.96
N GLY A 187 4.93 20.62 5.92
CA GLY A 187 6.39 20.48 5.96
C GLY A 187 6.83 19.27 6.77
N TYR A 188 8.15 19.04 6.82
CA TYR A 188 8.74 17.93 7.57
C TYR A 188 9.17 18.40 8.97
N PRO A 189 8.87 17.63 10.03
CA PRO A 189 9.30 17.98 11.39
C PRO A 189 10.83 17.89 11.54
N MET A 190 11.40 18.75 12.38
CA MET A 190 12.84 18.79 12.63
C MET A 190 13.34 17.56 13.41
N PHE A 191 12.47 16.96 14.23
CA PHE A 191 12.74 15.72 14.96
C PHE A 191 11.79 14.62 14.49
N THR A 192 12.35 13.60 13.85
CA THR A 192 11.63 12.41 13.39
C THR A 192 11.66 11.36 14.49
N HIS A 193 10.58 11.28 15.27
CA HIS A 193 10.36 10.18 16.20
C HIS A 193 9.50 9.11 15.54
N HIS A 194 9.74 7.83 15.81
CA HIS A 194 8.82 6.77 15.40
C HIS A 194 7.44 7.02 16.06
N PHE A 195 6.45 7.46 15.28
CA PHE A 195 5.11 7.80 15.76
C PHE A 195 4.47 6.67 16.60
N LEU A 196 4.70 5.42 16.19
CA LEU A 196 4.19 4.21 16.85
C LEU A 196 4.78 4.00 18.25
N THR A 197 6.00 4.47 18.50
CA THR A 197 6.78 4.14 19.71
C THR A 197 6.83 5.28 20.73
N LYS A 198 6.29 6.47 20.37
CA LYS A 198 6.24 7.66 21.24
C LYS A 198 5.41 7.47 22.51
N SER A 199 4.30 6.76 22.42
CA SER A 199 3.37 6.55 23.55
C SER A 199 2.87 5.11 23.53
N TYR A 200 2.84 4.46 24.69
CA TYR A 200 2.26 3.14 24.78
C TYR A 200 0.73 3.20 24.64
N SER A 201 0.21 2.41 23.71
CA SER A 201 -1.21 2.12 23.52
C SER A 201 -1.28 0.75 22.87
N HIS A 202 -2.17 -0.14 23.31
CA HIS A 202 -2.28 -1.49 22.73
C HIS A 202 -2.49 -1.43 21.21
N TYR A 203 -3.28 -0.48 20.72
CA TYR A 203 -3.49 -0.28 19.28
C TYR A 203 -2.16 0.02 18.55
N LYS A 204 -1.33 0.92 19.08
CA LYS A 204 -0.03 1.26 18.49
C LYS A 204 0.94 0.09 18.54
N TYR A 205 0.92 -0.68 19.64
CA TYR A 205 1.73 -1.88 19.79
C TYR A 205 1.37 -2.95 18.75
N TYR A 206 0.09 -3.28 18.58
CA TYR A 206 -0.35 -4.25 17.57
C TYR A 206 -0.07 -3.79 16.14
N ILE A 207 -0.24 -2.50 15.83
CA ILE A 207 0.12 -1.95 14.51
C ILE A 207 1.63 -2.08 14.27
N TYR A 208 2.46 -1.82 15.28
CA TYR A 208 3.91 -2.00 15.18
C TYR A 208 4.30 -3.47 14.96
N LEU A 209 3.66 -4.39 15.68
CA LEU A 209 3.88 -5.82 15.49
C LEU A 209 3.47 -6.27 14.08
N LEU A 210 2.29 -5.82 13.61
CA LEU A 210 1.80 -6.12 12.27
C LEU A 210 2.76 -5.57 11.20
N PHE A 211 3.28 -4.35 11.37
CA PHE A 211 4.28 -3.77 10.49
C PHE A 211 5.56 -4.62 10.39
N ARG A 212 6.02 -5.22 11.49
CA ARG A 212 7.22 -6.08 11.52
C ARG A 212 6.97 -7.50 10.99
N ILE A 213 5.72 -7.99 11.04
CA ILE A 213 5.33 -9.30 10.48
C ILE A 213 5.32 -9.28 8.96
N VAL A 214 5.04 -8.13 8.33
CA VAL A 214 5.03 -8.04 6.86
C VAL A 214 6.44 -8.30 6.33
N PRO A 215 6.63 -9.34 5.50
CA PRO A 215 7.97 -9.71 5.03
C PRO A 215 8.57 -8.60 4.17
N PHE A 216 9.87 -8.40 4.29
CA PHE A 216 10.68 -7.43 3.54
C PHE A 216 10.40 -5.96 3.82
N VAL A 217 9.23 -5.58 4.35
CA VAL A 217 8.89 -4.17 4.58
C VAL A 217 9.81 -3.54 5.63
N PHE A 218 10.02 -4.21 6.75
CA PHE A 218 10.91 -3.73 7.81
C PHE A 218 12.38 -3.70 7.35
N GLU A 219 12.81 -4.73 6.64
CA GLU A 219 14.18 -4.88 6.14
C GLU A 219 14.50 -3.81 5.11
N MET A 220 13.63 -3.62 4.12
CA MET A 220 13.80 -2.59 3.08
C MET A 220 13.78 -1.19 3.68
N ARG A 221 12.91 -0.92 4.65
CA ARG A 221 12.91 0.35 5.37
C ARG A 221 14.23 0.57 6.11
N SER A 222 14.67 -0.41 6.88
CA SER A 222 15.93 -0.32 7.66
C SER A 222 17.14 -0.09 6.75
N LEU A 223 17.17 -0.74 5.58
CA LEU A 223 18.20 -0.55 4.55
C LEU A 223 18.19 0.87 3.99
N LEU A 224 17.02 1.39 3.62
CA LEU A 224 16.89 2.77 3.10
C LEU A 224 17.27 3.80 4.16
N ASP A 225 16.80 3.61 5.39
CA ASP A 225 17.09 4.49 6.52
C ASP A 225 18.59 4.54 6.81
N TRP A 226 19.26 3.40 6.85
CA TRP A 226 20.72 3.33 7.05
C TRP A 226 21.49 3.97 5.89
N THR A 227 21.06 3.73 4.65
CA THR A 227 21.76 4.20 3.44
C THR A 227 21.71 5.72 3.28
N PHE A 228 20.56 6.33 3.55
CA PHE A 228 20.33 7.76 3.30
C PHE A 228 20.44 8.64 4.55
N THR A 229 20.56 8.06 5.74
CA THR A 229 20.81 8.81 6.97
C THR A 229 22.31 8.98 7.20
N LYS A 230 22.73 10.16 7.64
CA LYS A 230 24.13 10.41 8.05
C LYS A 230 24.38 9.71 9.39
N THR A 231 24.96 8.51 9.35
CA THR A 231 25.29 7.70 10.53
C THR A 231 26.72 7.18 10.48
N THR A 232 27.33 7.00 11.65
CA THR A 232 28.66 6.38 11.79
C THR A 232 28.58 4.87 12.02
N LEU A 233 27.37 4.33 12.27
CA LEU A 233 27.18 2.91 12.53
C LEU A 233 27.28 2.10 11.24
N LYS A 234 28.02 0.97 11.30
CA LYS A 234 27.96 -0.07 10.26
C LYS A 234 26.55 -0.64 10.18
N PHE A 235 26.15 -1.12 9.01
CA PHE A 235 24.81 -1.68 8.78
C PHE A 235 24.39 -2.74 9.83
N TRP A 236 25.27 -3.68 10.16
CA TRP A 236 24.97 -4.69 11.19
C TRP A 236 24.75 -4.11 12.59
N TYR A 237 25.47 -3.04 12.95
CA TYR A 237 25.24 -2.35 14.23
C TYR A 237 23.94 -1.54 14.20
N TRP A 238 23.56 -1.01 13.04
CA TRP A 238 22.26 -0.37 12.85
C TRP A 238 21.10 -1.36 13.05
N LEU A 239 21.17 -2.54 12.43
CA LEU A 239 20.16 -3.59 12.64
C LEU A 239 20.09 -4.03 14.10
N LYS A 240 21.25 -4.22 14.77
CA LYS A 240 21.29 -4.52 16.21
C LYS A 240 20.59 -3.44 17.04
N LEU A 241 20.75 -2.17 16.70
CA LEU A 241 20.09 -1.06 17.40
C LEU A 241 18.56 -1.13 17.25
N GLU A 242 18.07 -1.41 16.04
CA GLU A 242 16.63 -1.61 15.79
C GLU A 242 16.06 -2.83 16.54
N ASP A 243 16.82 -3.93 16.64
CA ASP A 243 16.42 -5.11 17.39
C ASP A 243 16.37 -4.86 18.92
N ILE A 244 17.33 -4.12 19.45
CA ILE A 244 17.30 -3.68 20.86
C ILE A 244 16.08 -2.78 21.09
N HIS A 245 15.81 -1.84 20.18
CA HIS A 245 14.64 -0.97 20.28
C HIS A 245 13.33 -1.77 20.31
N HIS A 246 13.20 -2.75 19.42
CA HIS A 246 12.05 -3.66 19.39
C HIS A 246 11.90 -4.45 20.69
N THR A 247 13.00 -5.00 21.20
CA THR A 247 12.99 -5.76 22.47
C THR A 247 12.52 -4.88 23.62
N LEU A 248 13.02 -3.64 23.72
CA LEU A 248 12.59 -2.68 24.73
C LEU A 248 11.11 -2.32 24.62
N LEU A 249 10.57 -2.24 23.40
CA LEU A 249 9.14 -1.98 23.20
C LEU A 249 8.26 -3.13 23.64
N ILE A 250 8.67 -4.38 23.37
CA ILE A 250 7.96 -5.57 23.86
C ILE A 250 8.02 -5.62 25.39
N THR A 251 9.20 -5.47 25.99
CA THR A 251 9.33 -5.47 27.46
C THR A 251 8.48 -4.37 28.10
N ARG A 252 8.43 -3.17 27.50
CA ARG A 252 7.57 -2.10 27.97
C ARG A 252 6.09 -2.46 27.87
N ALA A 253 5.68 -3.16 26.80
CA ALA A 253 4.32 -3.66 26.64
C ALA A 253 3.96 -4.66 27.73
N ASP A 254 4.83 -5.63 27.98
CA ASP A 254 4.63 -6.67 28.99
C ASP A 254 4.51 -6.08 30.41
N ILE A 255 5.33 -5.08 30.74
CA ILE A 255 5.24 -4.36 32.03
C ILE A 255 3.90 -3.66 32.16
N GLN A 256 3.44 -2.98 31.10
CA GLN A 256 2.17 -2.26 31.12
C GLN A 256 0.97 -3.22 31.20
N ASP A 257 1.03 -4.36 30.51
CA ASP A 257 0.02 -5.42 30.59
C ASP A 257 -0.05 -6.01 32.01
N THR A 258 1.11 -6.23 32.64
CA THR A 258 1.19 -6.70 34.04
C THR A 258 0.53 -5.71 35.00
N TYR A 259 0.82 -4.41 34.86
CA TYR A 259 0.19 -3.36 35.66
C TYR A 259 -1.33 -3.32 35.45
N ARG A 260 -1.79 -3.42 34.20
CA ARG A 260 -3.21 -3.36 33.85
C ARG A 260 -4.00 -4.55 34.38
N TRP A 261 -3.41 -5.74 34.38
CA TRP A 261 -4.02 -6.94 34.95
C TRP A 261 -3.82 -7.07 36.45
N GLY A 262 -3.08 -6.15 37.08
CA GLY A 262 -2.82 -6.17 38.52
C GLY A 262 -2.10 -7.43 39.00
N ARG A 263 -1.33 -8.09 38.13
CA ARG A 263 -0.70 -9.38 38.44
C ARG A 263 0.52 -9.20 39.32
N GLN A 264 0.64 -10.02 40.36
CA GLN A 264 1.78 -10.05 41.25
C GLN A 264 2.82 -11.07 40.79
N LEU A 265 4.04 -10.94 41.28
CA LEU A 265 5.12 -11.89 41.05
C LEU A 265 4.74 -13.23 41.69
N GLY A 266 4.69 -14.29 40.89
CA GLY A 266 4.32 -15.65 41.34
C GLY A 266 2.88 -16.07 41.01
N ASP A 267 2.03 -15.15 40.53
CA ASP A 267 0.65 -15.50 40.19
C ASP A 267 0.57 -16.51 39.03
N PRO A 268 -0.23 -17.59 39.17
CA PRO A 268 -0.41 -18.54 38.09
C PRO A 268 -1.02 -17.85 36.88
N PHE A 269 -0.44 -18.10 35.72
CA PHE A 269 -0.91 -17.47 34.48
C PHE A 269 -2.27 -18.06 34.07
N PRO A 270 -3.26 -17.22 33.66
CA PRO A 270 -4.64 -17.65 33.43
C PRO A 270 -4.75 -18.74 32.36
N LEU A 271 -5.69 -19.67 32.57
CA LEU A 271 -5.90 -20.83 31.69
C LEU A 271 -6.37 -20.43 30.29
N TRP A 272 -7.27 -19.45 30.18
CA TRP A 272 -7.84 -19.03 28.90
C TRP A 272 -6.78 -18.52 27.90
N PRO A 273 -5.88 -17.58 28.26
CA PRO A 273 -4.85 -17.12 27.33
C PRO A 273 -3.77 -18.18 27.08
N LYS A 274 -3.48 -19.07 28.05
CA LYS A 274 -2.59 -20.24 27.82
C LYS A 274 -3.16 -21.16 26.75
N PHE A 275 -4.43 -21.52 26.88
CA PHE A 275 -5.11 -22.39 25.94
C PHE A 275 -5.18 -21.73 24.56
N TYR A 276 -5.61 -20.46 24.48
CA TYR A 276 -5.68 -19.75 23.21
C TYR A 276 -4.32 -19.63 22.53
N CYS A 277 -3.28 -19.10 23.19
CA CYS A 277 -1.96 -18.99 22.56
C CYS A 277 -1.36 -20.37 22.24
N GLY A 278 -1.39 -21.30 23.19
CA GLY A 278 -0.79 -22.63 23.02
C GLY A 278 -1.47 -23.45 21.93
N CYS A 279 -2.80 -23.59 21.99
CA CYS A 279 -3.56 -24.35 21.01
C CYS A 279 -3.56 -23.68 19.63
N LEU A 280 -3.65 -22.35 19.56
CA LEU A 280 -3.58 -21.64 18.28
C LEU A 280 -2.20 -21.82 17.62
N SER A 281 -1.11 -21.67 18.38
CA SER A 281 0.24 -21.90 17.86
C SER A 281 0.44 -23.36 17.43
N PHE A 282 -0.07 -24.32 18.18
CA PHE A 282 -0.01 -25.73 17.82
C PHE A 282 -0.77 -26.04 16.52
N ILE A 283 -2.00 -25.54 16.37
CA ILE A 283 -2.79 -25.64 15.12
C ILE A 283 -2.05 -24.97 13.97
N GLY A 284 -1.42 -23.81 14.20
CA GLY A 284 -0.61 -23.12 13.20
C GLY A 284 0.56 -23.97 12.69
N VAL A 285 1.30 -24.62 13.58
CA VAL A 285 2.38 -25.55 13.21
C VAL A 285 1.84 -26.75 12.42
N LEU A 286 0.71 -27.34 12.84
CA LEU A 286 0.07 -28.42 12.09
C LEU A 286 -0.31 -27.98 10.67
N LEU A 287 -0.88 -26.78 10.52
CA LEU A 287 -1.21 -26.25 9.19
C LEU A 287 0.04 -26.06 8.35
N VAL A 288 1.13 -25.50 8.88
CA VAL A 288 2.37 -25.32 8.10
C VAL A 288 2.95 -26.66 7.63
N LEU A 289 2.86 -27.71 8.44
CA LEU A 289 3.36 -29.04 8.09
C LEU A 289 2.46 -29.78 7.08
N PHE A 290 1.14 -29.76 7.29
CA PHE A 290 0.21 -30.58 6.52
C PHE A 290 -0.42 -29.85 5.32
N LEU A 291 -0.55 -28.52 5.34
CA LEU A 291 -1.19 -27.77 4.27
C LEU A 291 -0.43 -27.85 2.94
N PRO A 292 0.92 -27.74 2.88
CA PRO A 292 1.65 -27.97 1.64
C PRO A 292 1.43 -29.39 1.10
N LEU A 293 1.47 -30.40 1.97
CA LEU A 293 1.19 -31.79 1.60
C LEU A 293 -0.23 -31.96 1.03
N ALA A 294 -1.23 -31.38 1.71
CA ALA A 294 -2.62 -31.41 1.27
C ALA A 294 -2.79 -30.73 -0.09
N PHE A 295 -2.13 -29.58 -0.30
CA PHE A 295 -2.16 -28.85 -1.56
C PHE A 295 -1.52 -29.66 -2.70
N TYR A 296 -0.32 -30.23 -2.49
CA TYR A 296 0.35 -31.07 -3.49
C TYR A 296 -0.45 -32.34 -3.82
N SER A 297 -1.06 -32.99 -2.82
CA SER A 297 -1.85 -34.20 -3.05
C SER A 297 -3.13 -33.95 -3.84
N THR A 298 -3.78 -32.80 -3.64
CA THR A 298 -5.07 -32.48 -4.29
C THR A 298 -4.88 -31.86 -5.68
N TYR A 299 -3.82 -31.07 -5.89
CA TYR A 299 -3.57 -30.31 -7.13
C TYR A 299 -2.44 -30.89 -7.99
N SER A 300 -2.12 -32.18 -7.85
CA SER A 300 -1.13 -32.81 -8.71
C SER A 300 -1.68 -32.96 -10.15
N PRO A 301 -1.01 -32.42 -11.19
CA PRO A 301 -1.43 -32.58 -12.58
C PRO A 301 -1.35 -34.05 -13.05
N ALA A 302 -0.75 -34.95 -12.25
CA ALA A 302 -0.82 -36.39 -12.47
C ALA A 302 -2.21 -36.99 -12.22
N LEU A 303 -3.11 -36.27 -11.52
CA LEU A 303 -4.50 -36.66 -11.32
C LEU A 303 -5.40 -36.26 -12.50
N ASP A 304 -4.96 -35.31 -13.33
CA ASP A 304 -5.69 -34.95 -14.53
C ASP A 304 -5.66 -36.13 -15.51
N ARG A 305 -6.84 -36.54 -15.99
CA ARG A 305 -6.94 -37.61 -16.99
C ARG A 305 -6.25 -37.15 -18.26
N ASN A 306 -5.15 -37.79 -18.63
CA ASN A 306 -4.59 -37.69 -19.97
C ASN A 306 -5.47 -38.49 -20.95
N ALA A 307 -6.61 -37.93 -21.31
CA ALA A 307 -7.45 -38.49 -22.36
C ALA A 307 -6.71 -38.33 -23.69
N ILE A 308 -6.35 -39.44 -24.34
CA ILE A 308 -5.72 -39.44 -25.66
C ILE A 308 -6.71 -38.78 -26.63
N THR A 309 -6.45 -37.54 -27.04
CA THR A 309 -7.33 -36.77 -27.92
C THR A 309 -7.11 -37.13 -29.40
N VAL A 310 -5.90 -37.56 -29.75
CA VAL A 310 -5.54 -37.98 -31.11
C VAL A 310 -4.52 -39.11 -31.02
N CYS A 311 -4.76 -40.21 -31.74
CA CYS A 311 -3.79 -41.26 -31.97
C CYS A 311 -3.50 -41.30 -33.47
N SER A 312 -2.26 -41.01 -33.86
CA SER A 312 -1.78 -41.20 -35.23
C SER A 312 -0.83 -42.39 -35.26
N VAL A 313 -1.14 -43.36 -36.12
CA VAL A 313 -0.29 -44.52 -36.38
C VAL A 313 0.21 -44.39 -37.80
N ALA A 314 1.52 -44.26 -37.97
CA ALA A 314 2.16 -44.25 -39.28
C ALA A 314 2.94 -45.55 -39.47
N ILE A 315 2.63 -46.27 -40.54
CA ILE A 315 3.35 -47.48 -40.94
C ILE A 315 4.28 -47.09 -42.09
N ALA A 316 5.57 -47.34 -41.92
CA ALA A 316 6.58 -47.06 -42.94
C ALA A 316 7.50 -48.27 -43.08
N PHE A 317 7.89 -48.58 -44.33
CA PHE A 317 9.00 -49.49 -44.58
C PHE A 317 10.33 -48.77 -44.31
N VAL A 318 11.36 -49.52 -43.93
CA VAL A 318 12.70 -48.96 -43.68
C VAL A 318 13.15 -48.19 -44.92
N ASN A 319 13.42 -46.89 -44.74
CA ASN A 319 13.82 -45.92 -45.77
C ASN A 319 12.76 -45.55 -46.83
N ALA A 320 11.46 -45.77 -46.56
CA ALA A 320 10.37 -45.27 -47.41
C ALA A 320 9.52 -44.22 -46.67
N PRO A 321 8.88 -43.28 -47.39
CA PRO A 321 7.92 -42.36 -46.79
C PRO A 321 6.75 -43.14 -46.15
N PRO A 322 6.13 -42.61 -45.08
CA PRO A 322 5.00 -43.25 -44.43
C PRO A 322 3.82 -43.41 -45.39
N LEU A 323 3.13 -44.55 -45.29
CA LEU A 323 1.98 -44.93 -46.13
C LEU A 323 0.76 -44.04 -45.91
#